data_AF-A0A3Q0L0P5-F1
#
_entry.id   AF-A0A3Q0L0P5-F1
#
_cell.length_a   1.000
_cell.length_b   1.000
_cell.length_c   1.000
_cell.angle_alpha   90.00
_cell.angle_beta   90.00
_cell.angle_gamma   90.00
#
_symmetry.space_group_name_H-M   'P 1'
#
loop_
_entity.id
_entity.type
_entity.pdbx_description
1 polymer ?
#
loop_
_entity_poly.entity_id
_entity_poly.type
_entity_poly.pdbx_seq_one_letter_code
_entity_poly.pdbx_strand_id
1 'polypeptide(L)'
;MPLVESSSVSYVFEGIDTESGENILRYYYIFSDGDQLIFENQYCLMNNYDIHYSSSSLSFNKVKSRTNTIINEIKNKHNLVINTDFFPTWFKNSNELDGMIEAKFDTLEVQGTKERYENAILDETINLYIGIGGQH
;
A
#
# COMPACT_ATOMS: atom_id res chain seq x y z
N MET A 1 0.53 14.69 -2.51
CA MET A 1 -0.45 13.70 -2.98
C MET A 1 0.16 12.94 -4.15
N PRO A 2 0.38 11.63 -4.03
CA PRO A 2 0.76 10.80 -5.16
C PRO A 2 -0.29 10.92 -6.27
N LEU A 3 0.11 11.28 -7.48
CA LEU A 3 -0.82 11.35 -8.61
C LEU A 3 -0.99 9.95 -9.20
N VAL A 4 -2.04 9.25 -8.78
CA VAL A 4 -2.38 7.92 -9.32
C VAL A 4 -3.18 8.09 -10.62
N GLU A 5 -2.62 7.60 -11.72
CA GLU A 5 -3.20 7.73 -13.05
C GLU A 5 -4.61 7.14 -13.13
N SER A 6 -5.49 7.86 -13.84
CA SER A 6 -6.90 7.52 -14.09
C SER A 6 -7.79 7.38 -12.85
N SER A 7 -7.40 7.95 -11.72
CA SER A 7 -8.33 8.19 -10.60
C SER A 7 -9.25 9.37 -10.94
N SER A 8 -10.54 9.25 -10.60
CA SER A 8 -11.60 10.21 -10.89
C SER A 8 -11.91 11.14 -9.71
N VAL A 9 -11.62 10.72 -8.48
CA VAL A 9 -11.73 11.56 -7.28
C VAL A 9 -10.60 11.21 -6.32
N SER A 10 -9.91 12.23 -5.81
CA SER A 10 -8.90 12.10 -4.76
C SER A 10 -9.27 12.94 -3.54
N TYR A 11 -9.48 12.32 -2.39
CA TYR A 11 -9.64 13.01 -1.10
C TYR A 11 -8.40 12.80 -0.24
N VAL A 12 -7.97 13.84 0.48
CA VAL A 12 -6.86 13.79 1.42
C VAL A 12 -7.39 14.07 2.81
N PHE A 13 -7.09 13.17 3.74
CA PHE A 13 -7.27 13.37 5.16
C PHE A 13 -5.90 13.55 5.82
N GLU A 14 -5.80 14.54 6.69
CA GLU A 14 -4.66 14.77 7.57
C GLU A 14 -5.18 14.78 9.01
N GLY A 15 -4.55 13.99 9.88
CA GLY A 15 -5.00 13.83 11.25
C GLY A 15 -3.96 13.16 12.14
N ILE A 16 -4.39 12.79 13.34
CA ILE A 16 -3.57 12.09 14.33
C ILE A 16 -4.26 10.75 14.61
N ASP A 17 -3.48 9.67 14.57
CA ASP A 17 -3.95 8.36 15.00
C ASP A 17 -4.22 8.37 16.50
N THR A 18 -5.42 7.95 16.91
CA THR A 18 -5.80 8.03 18.32
C THR A 18 -5.17 6.95 19.19
N GLU A 19 -4.66 5.86 18.59
CA GLU A 19 -4.04 4.75 19.31
C GLU A 19 -2.53 4.95 19.46
N SER A 20 -1.84 5.31 18.38
CA SER A 20 -0.39 5.52 18.37
C SER A 20 0.04 6.96 18.68
N GLY A 21 -0.85 7.94 18.45
CA GLY A 21 -0.52 9.36 18.55
C GLY A 21 0.31 9.91 17.38
N GLU A 22 0.55 9.10 16.33
CA GLU A 22 1.33 9.52 15.16
C GLU A 22 0.50 10.34 14.16
N ASN A 23 1.16 11.13 13.32
CA ASN A 23 0.48 11.85 12.25
C ASN A 23 0.08 10.87 11.15
N ILE A 24 -1.14 11.03 10.62
CA ILE A 24 -1.65 10.26 9.49
C ILE A 24 -1.90 11.20 8.30
N LEU A 25 -1.42 10.78 7.13
CA LEU A 25 -1.89 11.26 5.84
C LEU A 25 -2.55 10.12 5.09
N ARG A 26 -3.85 10.24 4.80
CA ARG A 26 -4.63 9.23 4.08
C ARG A 26 -5.20 9.80 2.79
N TYR A 27 -5.03 9.05 1.72
CA TYR A 27 -5.44 9.36 0.37
C TYR A 27 -6.47 8.34 -0.10
N TYR A 28 -7.58 8.82 -0.63
CA TYR A 28 -8.65 7.99 -1.18
C TYR A 28 -8.74 8.23 -2.68
N TYR A 29 -8.56 7.18 -3.47
CA TYR A 29 -8.68 7.21 -4.92
C TYR A 29 -9.86 6.35 -5.34
N ILE A 30 -10.79 6.95 -6.10
CA ILE A 30 -11.84 6.22 -6.80
C ILE A 30 -11.48 6.19 -8.28
N PHE A 31 -11.66 5.05 -8.93
CA PHE A 31 -11.39 4.88 -10.36
C PHE A 31 -12.69 4.87 -11.17
N SER A 32 -12.58 5.16 -12.47
CA SER A 32 -13.74 5.21 -13.37
C SER A 32 -14.49 3.88 -13.51
N ASP A 33 -13.80 2.76 -13.27
CA ASP A 33 -14.36 1.41 -13.27
C ASP A 33 -14.96 1.01 -11.91
N GLY A 34 -15.03 1.92 -10.96
CA GLY A 34 -15.65 1.71 -9.64
C GLY A 34 -14.70 1.15 -8.58
N ASP A 35 -13.46 0.80 -8.95
CA ASP A 35 -12.45 0.35 -8.00
C ASP A 35 -12.06 1.46 -7.02
N GLN A 36 -11.52 1.06 -5.88
CA GLN A 36 -11.06 1.97 -4.83
C GLN A 36 -9.63 1.63 -4.41
N LEU A 37 -8.80 2.65 -4.20
CA LEU A 37 -7.51 2.54 -3.52
C LEU A 37 -7.45 3.52 -2.35
N ILE A 38 -7.08 3.03 -1.18
CA ILE A 38 -6.78 3.84 -0.01
C ILE A 38 -5.29 3.69 0.25
N PHE A 39 -4.60 4.82 0.35
CA PHE A 39 -3.19 4.88 0.71
C PHE A 39 -3.04 5.69 1.99
N GLU A 40 -2.45 5.11 3.01
CA GLU A 40 -2.16 5.76 4.27
C GLU A 40 -0.66 5.78 4.52
N ASN A 41 -0.20 6.90 5.08
CA ASN A 41 1.14 7.04 5.62
C ASN A 41 1.00 7.55 7.06
N GLN A 42 1.36 6.70 8.02
CA GLN A 42 1.55 7.09 9.41
C GLN A 42 3.03 7.41 9.62
N TYR A 43 3.32 8.57 10.23
CA TYR A 43 4.68 9.04 10.38
C TYR A 43 4.88 9.83 11.67
N CYS A 44 5.97 9.50 12.37
CA CYS A 44 6.68 10.37 13.32
C CYS A 44 7.91 9.66 13.89
N LEU A 45 7.73 8.43 14.40
CA LEU A 45 8.81 7.60 14.95
C LEU A 45 9.23 6.52 13.94
N MET A 46 8.24 5.91 13.30
CA MET A 46 8.41 5.02 12.16
C MET A 46 7.69 5.62 10.94
N ASN A 47 7.97 5.11 9.74
CA ASN A 47 7.13 5.38 8.58
C ASN A 47 6.37 4.11 8.21
N ASN A 48 5.05 4.11 8.46
CA ASN A 48 4.17 3.00 8.14
C ASN A 48 3.31 3.38 6.93
N TYR A 49 3.36 2.55 5.91
CA TYR A 49 2.60 2.75 4.67
C TYR A 49 1.60 1.61 4.49
N ASP A 50 0.32 1.95 4.41
CA ASP A 50 -0.75 0.99 4.13
C ASP A 50 -1.38 1.30 2.78
N ILE A 51 -1.45 0.27 1.93
CA ILE A 51 -2.09 0.32 0.62
C ILE A 51 -3.19 -0.71 0.60
N HIS A 52 -4.43 -0.24 0.50
CA HIS A 52 -5.64 -1.05 0.43
C HIS A 52 -6.28 -0.85 -0.93
N TYR A 53 -6.32 -1.89 -1.76
CA TYR A 53 -6.94 -1.82 -3.08
C TYR A 53 -8.10 -2.81 -3.18
N SER A 54 -9.29 -2.28 -3.43
CA SER A 54 -10.54 -3.03 -3.52
C SER A 54 -11.11 -2.93 -4.93
N SER A 55 -11.55 -4.08 -5.46
CA SER A 55 -12.10 -4.19 -6.80
C SER A 55 -13.23 -5.21 -6.82
N SER A 56 -14.15 -5.07 -7.78
CA SER A 56 -15.11 -6.12 -8.12
C SER A 56 -14.47 -7.26 -8.95
N SER A 57 -13.24 -7.06 -9.45
CA SER A 57 -12.46 -8.07 -10.16
C SER A 57 -10.99 -7.69 -10.16
N LEU A 58 -10.23 -8.24 -9.21
CA LEU A 58 -8.79 -8.06 -9.10
C LEU A 58 -8.08 -8.72 -10.29
N SER A 59 -7.14 -7.99 -10.87
CA SER A 59 -6.18 -8.54 -11.80
C SER A 59 -4.78 -8.00 -11.51
N PHE A 60 -3.76 -8.80 -11.83
CA PHE A 60 -2.37 -8.42 -11.65
C PHE A 60 -2.05 -7.07 -12.31
N ASN A 61 -2.55 -6.87 -13.54
CA ASN A 61 -2.32 -5.65 -14.30
C ASN A 61 -2.94 -4.43 -13.61
N LYS A 62 -4.14 -4.57 -13.05
CA LYS A 62 -4.79 -3.51 -12.27
C LYS A 62 -3.98 -3.17 -11.03
N VAL A 63 -3.66 -4.15 -10.19
CA VAL A 63 -2.88 -3.95 -8.95
C VAL A 63 -1.58 -3.24 -9.26
N LYS A 64 -0.80 -3.77 -10.21
CA LYS A 64 0.47 -3.15 -10.63
C LYS A 64 0.25 -1.73 -11.13
N SER A 65 -0.69 -1.49 -12.04
CA SER A 65 -0.91 -0.16 -12.62
C SER A 65 -1.36 0.87 -11.57
N ARG A 66 -2.24 0.49 -10.63
CA ARG A 66 -2.82 1.43 -9.66
C ARG A 66 -1.91 1.76 -8.49
N THR A 67 -1.00 0.85 -8.13
CA THR A 67 -0.15 0.99 -6.93
C THR A 67 1.28 1.43 -7.27
N ASN A 68 1.72 1.24 -8.52
CA ASN A 68 3.13 1.47 -8.91
C ASN A 68 3.62 2.90 -8.65
N THR A 69 2.79 3.94 -8.79
CA THR A 69 3.20 5.31 -8.46
C THR A 69 3.55 5.44 -6.98
N ILE A 70 2.65 5.00 -6.09
CA ILE A 70 2.83 5.06 -4.64
C ILE A 70 4.07 4.26 -4.22
N ILE A 71 4.19 3.04 -4.76
CA ILE A 71 5.34 2.16 -4.48
C ILE A 71 6.66 2.78 -4.92
N ASN A 72 6.70 3.42 -6.10
CA ASN A 72 7.91 4.10 -6.56
C ASN A 72 8.23 5.35 -5.72
N GLU A 73 7.23 6.07 -5.23
CA GLU A 73 7.46 7.19 -4.31
C GLU A 73 8.06 6.73 -2.98
N ILE A 74 7.51 5.66 -2.36
CA ILE A 74 8.08 5.06 -1.14
C ILE A 74 9.52 4.59 -1.39
N LYS A 75 9.74 3.87 -2.50
CA LYS A 75 11.05 3.40 -2.92
C LYS A 75 12.06 4.55 -3.03
N ASN A 76 11.71 5.62 -3.73
CA ASN A 76 12.61 6.75 -3.95
C ASN A 76 12.85 7.54 -2.65
N LYS A 77 11.82 7.70 -1.81
CA LYS A 77 11.92 8.41 -0.52
C LYS A 77 12.91 7.73 0.43
N HIS A 78 12.94 6.39 0.44
CA HIS A 78 13.74 5.59 1.37
C HIS A 78 14.91 4.85 0.72
N ASN A 79 15.25 5.19 -0.53
CA ASN A 79 16.32 4.55 -1.30
C ASN A 79 16.23 3.01 -1.34
N LEU A 80 15.01 2.47 -1.47
CA LEU A 80 14.78 1.03 -1.52
C LEU A 80 15.09 0.45 -2.90
N VAL A 81 15.40 -0.85 -2.91
CA VAL A 81 15.52 -1.65 -4.13
C VAL A 81 14.37 -2.65 -4.15
N ILE A 82 13.48 -2.53 -5.13
CA ILE A 82 12.33 -3.44 -5.31
C ILE A 82 12.72 -4.53 -6.30
N ASN A 83 12.56 -5.79 -5.89
CA ASN A 83 12.79 -6.96 -6.75
C ASN A 83 11.74 -7.01 -7.88
N THR A 84 12.12 -7.50 -9.06
CA THR A 84 11.22 -7.73 -10.20
C THR A 84 10.03 -8.63 -9.88
N ASP A 85 10.18 -9.53 -8.90
CA ASP A 85 9.13 -10.49 -8.49
C ASP A 85 8.15 -9.93 -7.44
N PHE A 86 8.29 -8.66 -7.03
CA PHE A 86 7.47 -8.06 -5.99
C PHE A 86 5.96 -8.12 -6.29
N PHE A 87 5.51 -7.51 -7.39
CA PHE A 87 4.08 -7.47 -7.72
C PHE A 87 3.48 -8.86 -7.98
N PRO A 88 4.17 -9.78 -8.72
CA PRO A 88 3.66 -11.13 -8.90
C PRO A 88 3.48 -11.89 -7.59
N THR A 89 4.42 -11.75 -6.66
CA THR A 89 4.34 -12.39 -5.33
C THR A 89 3.22 -11.79 -4.50
N TRP A 90 3.13 -10.46 -4.45
CA TRP A 90 2.05 -9.76 -3.75
C TRP A 90 0.67 -10.19 -4.27
N PHE A 91 0.48 -10.27 -5.59
CA PHE A 91 -0.81 -10.63 -6.20
C PHE A 91 -1.27 -12.07 -5.94
N LYS A 92 -0.35 -13.03 -5.77
CA LYS A 92 -0.69 -14.47 -5.74
C LYS A 92 -1.26 -14.94 -4.40
N ASN A 93 -0.66 -14.55 -3.28
CA ASN A 93 -1.14 -14.62 -1.89
C ASN A 93 0.07 -14.61 -0.97
N SER A 94 0.03 -13.83 0.11
CA SER A 94 1.22 -13.34 0.83
C SER A 94 1.36 -13.88 2.26
N ASN A 95 1.15 -15.19 2.43
CA ASN A 95 1.69 -15.87 3.62
C ASN A 95 3.22 -16.03 3.53
N GLU A 96 3.82 -15.72 2.38
CA GLU A 96 5.25 -15.88 2.08
C GLU A 96 5.82 -14.65 1.35
N LEU A 97 5.46 -13.42 1.76
CA LEU A 97 6.30 -12.24 1.43
C LEU A 97 7.60 -12.24 2.27
N ASP A 98 8.13 -13.41 2.61
CA ASP A 98 9.42 -13.62 3.26
C ASP A 98 10.53 -13.59 2.20
N GLY A 99 10.81 -12.39 1.71
CA GLY A 99 12.09 -12.10 1.07
C GLY A 99 12.85 -11.18 2.00
N MET A 100 13.74 -11.70 2.86
CA MET A 100 14.62 -10.97 3.77
C MET A 100 14.83 -9.49 3.37
N ILE A 101 14.26 -8.55 4.13
CA ILE A 101 14.35 -7.12 3.83
C ILE A 101 15.19 -6.40 4.87
N GLU A 102 16.51 -6.53 4.74
CA GLU A 102 17.43 -5.58 5.38
C GLU A 102 17.57 -4.35 4.46
N ALA A 103 17.13 -3.19 4.94
CA ALA A 103 17.61 -1.94 4.39
C ALA A 103 19.00 -1.66 4.96
N LYS A 104 19.88 -1.05 4.16
CA LYS A 104 21.28 -0.82 4.50
C LYS A 104 21.50 0.02 5.77
N PHE A 105 20.46 0.67 6.29
CA PHE A 105 20.49 1.58 7.44
C PHE A 105 19.27 1.47 8.38
N ASP A 106 18.24 0.66 8.07
CA ASP A 106 16.97 0.57 8.82
C ASP A 106 16.37 -0.84 8.76
N THR A 107 15.51 -1.18 9.73
CA THR A 107 14.59 -2.32 9.65
C THR A 107 13.45 -2.00 8.67
N LEU A 108 13.16 -2.94 7.77
CA LEU A 108 12.05 -2.86 6.82
C LEU A 108 11.16 -4.09 7.01
N GLU A 109 9.91 -3.85 7.30
CA GLU A 109 8.86 -4.86 7.41
C GLU A 109 7.90 -4.72 6.23
N VAL A 110 7.56 -5.83 5.57
CA VAL A 110 6.58 -5.84 4.49
C VAL A 110 5.62 -6.99 4.70
N GLN A 111 4.33 -6.70 4.64
CA GLN A 111 3.27 -7.70 4.75
C GLN A 111 2.24 -7.45 3.66
N GLY A 112 1.60 -8.51 3.17
CA GLY A 112 0.52 -8.39 2.21
C GLY A 112 -0.56 -9.39 2.51
N THR A 113 -1.79 -9.08 2.12
CA THR A 113 -2.88 -10.05 2.14
C THR A 113 -3.74 -9.88 0.90
N LYS A 114 -4.43 -10.95 0.52
CA LYS A 114 -5.50 -10.90 -0.47
C LYS A 114 -6.72 -11.61 0.10
N GLU A 115 -7.84 -10.92 0.05
CA GLU A 115 -9.05 -11.30 0.75
C GLU A 115 -10.25 -11.23 -0.19
N ARG A 116 -11.27 -12.02 0.12
CA ARG A 116 -12.55 -11.98 -0.57
C ARG A 116 -13.69 -11.89 0.43
N TYR A 117 -14.57 -10.92 0.24
CA TYR A 117 -15.68 -10.61 1.14
C TYR A 117 -17.02 -10.92 0.47
N GLU A 118 -17.72 -11.94 0.96
CA GLU A 118 -19.04 -12.29 0.46
C GLU A 118 -20.04 -11.14 0.73
N ASN A 119 -20.80 -10.76 -0.29
CA ASN A 119 -21.83 -9.69 -0.27
C ASN A 119 -21.31 -8.23 -0.24
N ALA A 120 -20.03 -7.99 -0.52
CA ALA A 120 -19.51 -6.65 -0.81
C ALA A 120 -19.62 -6.29 -2.30
N ILE A 121 -19.75 -4.99 -2.62
CA ILE A 121 -19.74 -4.51 -4.02
C ILE A 121 -18.34 -4.63 -4.62
N LEU A 122 -17.31 -4.31 -3.82
CA LEU A 122 -15.90 -4.58 -4.12
C LEU A 122 -15.51 -5.80 -3.29
N ASP A 123 -15.79 -6.99 -3.83
CA ASP A 123 -15.66 -8.25 -3.09
C ASP A 123 -14.24 -8.75 -3.01
N GLU A 124 -13.33 -8.26 -3.85
CA GLU A 124 -11.93 -8.68 -3.86
C GLU A 124 -11.01 -7.53 -3.39
N THR A 125 -10.20 -7.80 -2.36
CA THR A 125 -9.29 -6.82 -1.77
C THR A 125 -7.87 -7.35 -1.72
N ILE A 126 -6.89 -6.47 -1.95
CA ILE A 126 -5.47 -6.75 -1.74
C ILE A 126 -4.83 -5.63 -0.94
N ASN A 127 -4.09 -6.02 0.09
CA ASN A 127 -3.46 -5.14 1.05
C ASN A 127 -1.94 -5.27 0.99
N LEU A 128 -1.24 -4.17 1.25
CA LEU A 128 0.19 -4.14 1.46
C LEU A 128 0.53 -3.14 2.54
N TYR A 129 1.26 -3.62 3.53
CA TYR A 129 1.90 -2.84 4.57
C TYR A 129 3.41 -2.78 4.31
N ILE A 130 3.99 -1.60 4.50
CA ILE A 130 5.44 -1.36 4.46
C ILE A 130 5.80 -0.50 5.68
N GLY A 131 6.49 -1.08 6.66
CA GLY A 131 7.03 -0.38 7.82
C GLY A 131 8.52 -0.09 7.63
N ILE A 132 8.95 1.16 7.79
CA ILE A 132 10.35 1.60 7.63
C ILE A 132 10.82 2.34 8.88
N GLY A 133 11.94 1.85 9.43
CA GLY A 133 12.66 2.47 10.54
C GLY A 133 12.09 2.02 11.87
N GLY A 134 12.74 1.06 12.52
CA GLY A 134 12.44 0.60 13.86
C GLY A 134 13.67 0.00 14.54
N GLN A 135 14.44 0.83 15.25
CA GLN A 135 15.26 0.39 16.37
C GLN A 135 15.09 1.36 17.53
N HIS A 136 14.53 0.85 18.62
CA HIS A 136 15.11 1.13 19.93
C HIS A 136 16.10 0.02 20.26
#